data_AF-A0A315V8Z4-F1
#
_entry.id   AF-A0A315V8Z4-F1
#
_cell.length_a   1.000
_cell.length_b   1.000
_cell.length_c   1.000
_cell.angle_alpha   90.00
_cell.angle_beta   90.00
_cell.angle_gamma   90.00
#
_symmetry.space_group_name_H-M   'P 1'
#
loop_
_entity.id
_entity.type
_entity.pdbx_description
1 polymer ?
#
loop_
_entity_poly.entity_id
_entity_poly.type
_entity_poly.pdbx_seq_one_letter_code
_entity_poly.pdbx_strand_id
1 'polypeptide(L)'
;MEHVKESIQKALPSLRSDLVESVISTLEMIGVSCVEDLGFVRTEDLEGILKPIQCRRLIQAFSTELQADSAPTTELLQLNSHQLQLSPVTSGSCEAYPVPWHKMPPQLMIAVEEKKRPKPKDRRELVRIIIDDVLGKDQKRPGRAKLRNIAQQIIEQYPCSFQDREVNGLKVVGTRYDSLFIQLENRVENVMRPLSFGSTKRQCEDEMASQKKSLTSNHYGCVQWQPTAENVTNLKFTQEQLKTAFQTNHFPESDVRRMMAETYSIQRAAINRGNSISKLLEDWPFLFEAIHLFYHTTTLLGFPVQTRLAEDLSKKEKTIKDFLGSRGVDIPGSDAVQVISGIAKFFKEKPTQLFCQNE
;
A
#
# COMPACT_ATOMS: atom_id res chain seq x y z
N MET A 1 -7.65 -37.33 -22.48
CA MET A 1 -8.25 -36.37 -23.44
C MET A 1 -9.77 -36.48 -23.57
N GLU A 2 -10.40 -37.66 -23.55
CA GLU A 2 -11.87 -37.75 -23.58
C GLU A 2 -12.55 -37.02 -22.39
N HIS A 3 -12.03 -37.16 -21.16
CA HIS A 3 -12.55 -36.41 -20.00
C HIS A 3 -12.35 -34.89 -20.11
N VAL A 4 -11.26 -34.44 -20.74
CA VAL A 4 -11.01 -33.01 -21.03
C VAL A 4 -12.03 -32.49 -22.05
N LYS A 5 -12.33 -33.29 -23.08
CA LYS A 5 -13.35 -32.99 -24.09
C LYS A 5 -14.74 -32.89 -23.45
N GLU A 6 -15.10 -33.79 -22.54
CA GLU A 6 -16.34 -33.75 -21.77
C GLU A 6 -16.44 -32.47 -20.92
N SER A 7 -15.37 -32.09 -20.20
CA SER A 7 -15.32 -30.83 -19.44
C SER A 7 -15.48 -29.59 -20.33
N ILE A 8 -14.88 -29.57 -21.52
CA ILE A 8 -15.04 -28.46 -22.48
C ILE A 8 -16.48 -28.37 -22.98
N GLN A 9 -17.09 -29.49 -23.35
CA GLN A 9 -18.47 -29.53 -23.84
C GLN A 9 -19.48 -29.16 -22.75
N LYS A 10 -19.22 -29.55 -21.50
CA LYS A 10 -20.04 -29.15 -20.35
C LYS A 10 -19.93 -27.66 -20.05
N ALA A 11 -18.74 -27.07 -20.17
CA ALA A 11 -18.51 -25.64 -19.95
C ALA A 11 -19.10 -24.77 -21.08
N LEU A 12 -19.04 -25.25 -22.32
CA LEU A 12 -19.48 -24.54 -23.53
C LEU A 12 -20.35 -25.44 -24.43
N PRO A 13 -21.60 -25.73 -24.03
CA PRO A 13 -22.48 -26.67 -24.74
C PRO A 13 -22.93 -26.21 -26.13
N SER A 14 -22.74 -24.93 -26.45
CA SER A 14 -23.07 -24.34 -27.76
C SER A 14 -21.85 -24.17 -28.69
N LEU A 15 -20.69 -24.74 -28.33
CA LEU A 15 -19.48 -24.67 -29.15
C LEU A 15 -19.57 -25.67 -30.32
N ARG A 16 -19.17 -25.23 -31.52
CA ARG A 16 -19.16 -26.09 -32.71
C ARG A 16 -18.06 -27.16 -32.59
N SER A 17 -18.29 -28.35 -33.18
CA SER A 17 -17.39 -29.51 -33.03
C SER A 17 -15.96 -29.25 -33.57
N ASP A 18 -15.85 -28.50 -34.67
CA ASP A 18 -14.59 -28.05 -35.27
C ASP A 18 -13.76 -27.17 -34.31
N LEU A 19 -14.44 -26.31 -33.55
CA LEU A 19 -13.81 -25.47 -32.54
C LEU A 19 -13.44 -26.25 -31.27
N VAL A 20 -14.23 -27.25 -30.88
CA VAL A 20 -13.89 -28.14 -29.75
C VAL A 20 -12.60 -28.91 -30.03
N GLU A 21 -12.46 -29.47 -31.23
CA GLU A 21 -11.25 -30.17 -31.66
C GLU A 21 -10.03 -29.24 -31.73
N SER A 22 -10.22 -28.00 -32.20
CA SER A 22 -9.16 -26.98 -32.23
C SER A 22 -8.67 -26.61 -30.82
N VAL A 23 -9.60 -26.48 -29.86
CA VAL A 23 -9.27 -26.20 -28.44
C VAL A 23 -8.52 -27.38 -27.84
N ILE A 24 -8.96 -28.62 -28.09
CA ILE A 24 -8.29 -29.85 -27.60
C ILE A 24 -6.85 -29.91 -28.13
N SER A 25 -6.65 -29.69 -29.44
CA SER A 25 -5.32 -29.72 -30.04
C SER A 25 -4.37 -28.67 -29.46
N THR A 26 -4.88 -27.48 -29.13
CA THR A 26 -4.06 -26.43 -28.49
C THR A 26 -3.75 -26.75 -27.02
N LEU A 27 -4.70 -27.35 -26.29
CA LEU A 27 -4.45 -27.81 -24.93
C LEU A 27 -3.37 -28.92 -24.91
N GLU A 28 -3.42 -29.87 -25.86
CA GLU A 28 -2.38 -30.89 -26.02
C GLU A 28 -1.02 -30.27 -26.36
N MET A 29 -0.97 -29.26 -27.24
CA MET A 29 0.26 -28.56 -27.61
C MET A 29 0.91 -27.83 -26.44
N ILE A 30 0.10 -27.34 -25.49
CA ILE A 30 0.57 -26.64 -24.27
C ILE A 30 0.92 -27.65 -23.15
N GLY A 31 0.64 -28.94 -23.36
CA GLY A 31 1.03 -30.03 -22.46
C GLY A 31 -0.06 -30.51 -21.51
N VAL A 32 -1.32 -30.15 -21.76
CA VAL A 32 -2.47 -30.66 -20.98
C VAL A 32 -2.73 -32.11 -21.35
N SER A 33 -2.66 -33.00 -20.36
CA SER A 33 -2.83 -34.45 -20.53
C SER A 33 -3.98 -35.02 -19.69
N CYS A 34 -4.33 -34.36 -18.59
CA CYS A 34 -5.43 -34.73 -17.69
C CYS A 34 -6.35 -33.54 -17.32
N VAL A 35 -7.40 -33.79 -16.54
CA VAL A 35 -8.40 -32.78 -16.16
C VAL A 35 -7.83 -31.81 -15.11
N GLU A 36 -6.90 -32.28 -14.28
CA GLU A 36 -6.21 -31.50 -13.26
C GLU A 36 -5.34 -30.40 -13.87
N ASP A 37 -4.74 -30.68 -15.03
CA ASP A 37 -3.91 -29.74 -15.79
C ASP A 37 -4.70 -28.50 -16.23
N LEU A 38 -6.04 -28.60 -16.35
CA LEU A 38 -6.92 -27.50 -16.75
C LEU A 38 -6.94 -26.35 -15.75
N GLY A 39 -6.57 -26.60 -14.49
CA GLY A 39 -6.43 -25.56 -13.46
C GLY A 39 -5.27 -24.59 -13.71
N PHE A 40 -4.32 -24.95 -14.57
CA PHE A 40 -3.14 -24.15 -14.90
C PHE A 40 -3.29 -23.38 -16.22
N VAL A 41 -4.33 -23.66 -17.01
CA VAL A 41 -4.60 -23.03 -18.30
C VAL A 41 -5.08 -21.59 -18.09
N ARG A 42 -4.45 -20.63 -18.79
CA ARG A 42 -4.79 -19.21 -18.71
C ARG A 42 -5.54 -18.72 -19.94
N THR A 43 -6.05 -17.49 -19.85
CA THR A 43 -6.78 -16.87 -20.97
C THR A 43 -5.90 -16.63 -22.19
N GLU A 44 -4.60 -16.42 -21.98
CA GLU A 44 -3.61 -16.18 -23.02
C GLU A 44 -3.34 -17.45 -23.85
N ASP A 45 -3.43 -18.62 -23.23
CA ASP A 45 -3.19 -19.94 -23.85
C ASP A 45 -4.27 -20.32 -24.87
N LEU A 46 -5.44 -19.67 -24.79
CA LEU A 46 -6.61 -19.91 -25.65
C LEU A 46 -6.92 -18.72 -26.57
N GLU A 47 -6.00 -17.75 -26.63
CA GLU A 47 -6.15 -16.55 -27.45
C GLU A 47 -6.12 -16.90 -28.96
N GLY A 48 -7.10 -16.40 -29.71
CA GLY A 48 -7.20 -16.63 -31.15
C GLY A 48 -8.09 -17.81 -31.57
N ILE A 49 -8.41 -18.75 -30.67
CA ILE A 49 -9.28 -19.91 -30.97
C ILE A 49 -10.70 -19.70 -30.47
N LEU A 50 -10.83 -19.13 -29.26
CA LEU A 50 -12.11 -18.80 -28.64
C LEU A 50 -12.26 -17.29 -28.49
N LYS A 51 -13.51 -16.81 -28.50
CA LYS A 51 -13.78 -15.40 -28.17
C LYS A 51 -13.43 -15.14 -26.70
N PRO A 52 -13.03 -13.91 -26.31
CA PRO A 52 -12.59 -13.60 -24.95
C PRO A 52 -13.58 -14.01 -23.84
N ILE A 53 -14.89 -13.96 -24.10
CA ILE A 53 -15.92 -14.39 -23.14
C ILE A 53 -16.02 -15.92 -23.04
N GLN A 54 -15.78 -16.64 -24.13
CA GLN A 54 -15.76 -18.11 -24.13
C GLN A 54 -14.53 -18.61 -23.37
N CYS A 55 -13.35 -18.00 -23.54
CA CYS A 55 -12.14 -18.34 -22.76
C CYS A 55 -12.39 -18.18 -21.26
N ARG A 56 -12.94 -17.03 -20.85
CA ARG A 56 -13.24 -16.76 -19.43
C ARG A 56 -14.24 -17.75 -18.83
N ARG A 57 -15.28 -18.09 -19.58
CA ARG A 57 -16.29 -19.08 -19.14
C ARG A 57 -15.68 -20.48 -19.00
N LEU A 58 -14.82 -20.87 -19.93
CA LEU A 58 -14.15 -22.17 -19.92
C LEU A 58 -13.19 -22.31 -18.72
N ILE A 59 -12.33 -21.31 -18.49
CA ILE A 59 -11.38 -21.30 -17.36
C ILE A 59 -12.11 -21.25 -16.00
N GLN A 60 -13.20 -20.50 -15.92
CA GLN A 60 -14.03 -20.47 -14.72
C GLN A 60 -14.67 -21.84 -14.45
N ALA A 61 -15.10 -22.56 -15.49
CA ALA A 61 -15.65 -23.90 -15.33
C ALA A 61 -14.60 -24.88 -14.81
N PHE A 62 -13.38 -24.86 -15.36
CA PHE A 62 -12.26 -25.70 -14.88
C PHE A 62 -11.91 -25.42 -13.41
N SER A 63 -11.86 -24.15 -13.02
CA SER A 63 -11.60 -23.75 -11.64
C SER A 63 -12.71 -24.19 -10.68
N THR A 64 -13.95 -24.30 -11.15
CA THR A 64 -15.10 -24.73 -10.35
C THR A 64 -15.18 -26.25 -10.24
N GLU A 65 -14.83 -26.99 -11.31
CA GLU A 65 -14.78 -28.46 -11.29
C GLU A 65 -13.69 -28.97 -10.34
N LEU A 66 -12.54 -28.31 -10.27
CA LEU A 66 -11.47 -28.67 -9.32
C LEU A 66 -11.81 -28.41 -7.85
N GLN A 67 -12.79 -27.55 -7.57
CA GLN A 67 -13.26 -27.25 -6.20
C GLN A 67 -14.45 -28.11 -5.77
N ALA A 68 -15.11 -28.80 -6.70
CA ALA A 68 -16.28 -29.62 -6.41
C ALA A 68 -15.91 -31.01 -5.82
N ASP A 69 -14.70 -31.50 -6.09
CA ASP A 69 -14.25 -32.85 -5.67
C ASP A 69 -13.54 -32.91 -4.31
N SER A 70 -13.37 -31.79 -3.60
CA SER A 70 -12.71 -31.76 -2.30
C SER A 70 -13.63 -31.28 -1.17
N ALA A 71 -14.38 -32.22 -0.57
CA ALA A 71 -14.86 -32.12 0.80
C ALA A 71 -13.72 -32.47 1.79
N PRO A 72 -13.67 -31.90 3.01
CA PRO A 72 -12.43 -31.79 3.77
C PRO A 72 -12.16 -33.07 4.57
N THR A 73 -10.99 -33.66 4.38
CA THR A 73 -10.40 -34.57 5.37
C THR A 73 -9.02 -34.04 5.74
N THR A 74 -8.90 -33.77 7.04
CA THR A 74 -7.69 -33.36 7.75
C THR A 74 -6.60 -34.41 7.60
N GLU A 75 -5.38 -34.04 7.19
CA GLU A 75 -4.13 -34.39 7.89
C GLU A 75 -2.90 -33.69 7.29
N LEU A 76 -1.96 -33.39 8.19
CA LEU A 76 -0.75 -32.58 8.05
C LEU A 76 0.32 -33.23 7.19
N LEU A 77 1.02 -32.45 6.37
CA LEU A 77 2.50 -32.46 6.31
C LEU A 77 3.03 -31.04 6.05
N GLN A 78 3.80 -30.55 7.02
CA GLN A 78 4.52 -29.28 7.03
C GLN A 78 5.76 -29.32 6.12
N LEU A 79 6.06 -28.19 5.46
CA LEU A 79 7.44 -27.73 5.35
C LEU A 79 7.50 -26.19 5.25
N ASN A 80 8.42 -25.66 6.06
CA ASN A 80 8.54 -24.26 6.50
C ASN A 80 9.01 -23.29 5.41
N SER A 81 8.47 -22.07 5.45
CA SER A 81 9.27 -20.85 5.25
C SER A 81 8.68 -19.71 6.07
N HIS A 82 9.54 -19.06 6.84
CA HIS A 82 9.23 -18.20 7.96
C HIS A 82 8.72 -16.81 7.53
N GLN A 83 7.50 -16.46 7.91
CA GLN A 83 7.08 -15.06 8.05
C GLN A 83 6.34 -14.85 9.39
N LEU A 84 7.03 -14.12 10.27
CA LEU A 84 6.58 -13.26 11.37
C LEU A 84 5.17 -13.53 11.92
N GLN A 85 5.13 -14.26 13.03
CA GLN A 85 3.95 -14.52 13.86
C GLN A 85 3.41 -13.23 14.48
N LEU A 86 2.19 -12.85 14.09
CA LEU A 86 1.23 -12.20 14.97
C LEU A 86 0.34 -13.31 15.55
N SER A 87 0.33 -13.45 16.87
CA SER A 87 -0.41 -14.50 17.59
C SER A 87 -1.90 -14.54 17.17
N PRO A 88 -2.50 -15.72 16.99
CA PRO A 88 -3.93 -15.82 16.77
C PRO A 88 -4.63 -15.55 18.10
N VAL A 89 -5.38 -14.45 18.16
CA VAL A 89 -6.41 -14.28 19.18
C VAL A 89 -7.45 -15.36 18.91
N THR A 90 -7.58 -16.23 19.91
CA THR A 90 -8.65 -17.19 20.14
C THR A 90 -9.94 -16.83 19.43
N SER A 91 -10.46 -17.79 18.66
CA SER A 91 -11.78 -17.79 18.05
C SER A 91 -12.87 -17.48 19.09
N GLY A 92 -13.13 -16.20 19.30
CA GLY A 92 -14.36 -15.72 19.92
C GLY A 92 -15.43 -15.74 18.84
N SER A 93 -16.55 -16.40 19.12
CA SER A 93 -17.78 -16.39 18.32
C SER A 93 -17.98 -15.03 17.65
N CYS A 94 -17.97 -15.03 16.31
CA CYS A 94 -18.15 -13.81 15.53
C CYS A 94 -19.63 -13.43 15.55
N GLU A 95 -20.09 -12.88 16.67
CA GLU A 95 -21.45 -12.35 16.76
C GLU A 95 -21.58 -11.20 15.75
N ALA A 96 -22.55 -11.35 14.84
CA ALA A 96 -22.86 -10.33 13.85
C ALA A 96 -23.24 -9.04 14.60
N TYR A 97 -22.60 -7.92 14.27
CA TYR A 97 -22.92 -6.65 14.91
C TYR A 97 -24.17 -6.06 14.25
N PRO A 98 -25.28 -5.87 14.99
CA PRO A 98 -26.49 -5.31 14.42
C PRO A 98 -26.30 -3.81 14.18
N VAL A 99 -25.91 -3.45 12.96
CA VAL A 99 -25.72 -2.04 12.55
C VAL A 99 -27.05 -1.30 12.68
N PRO A 100 -27.11 -0.16 13.40
CA PRO A 100 -28.35 0.57 13.66
C PRO A 100 -28.79 1.39 12.45
N TRP A 101 -29.16 0.72 11.35
CA TRP A 101 -29.58 1.36 10.08
C TRP A 101 -30.75 2.33 10.26
N HIS A 102 -31.67 2.04 11.18
CA HIS A 102 -32.81 2.91 11.51
C HIS A 102 -32.41 4.28 12.09
N LYS A 103 -31.19 4.43 12.63
CA LYS A 103 -30.66 5.71 13.13
C LYS A 103 -29.94 6.52 12.04
N MET A 104 -29.75 5.94 10.85
CA MET A 104 -28.93 6.57 9.82
C MET A 104 -29.65 7.77 9.18
N PRO A 105 -28.90 8.80 8.75
CA PRO A 105 -29.50 9.94 8.07
C PRO A 105 -30.27 9.52 6.82
N PRO A 106 -31.45 10.12 6.53
CA PRO A 106 -32.24 9.78 5.35
C PRO A 106 -31.46 9.89 4.04
N GLN A 107 -30.59 10.91 3.94
CA GLN A 107 -29.74 11.13 2.77
C GLN A 107 -28.74 9.99 2.53
N LEU A 108 -28.26 9.36 3.61
CA LEU A 108 -27.41 8.18 3.51
C LEU A 108 -28.20 6.98 3.01
N MET A 109 -29.39 6.75 3.57
CA MET A 109 -30.24 5.62 3.18
C MET A 109 -30.69 5.72 1.72
N ILE A 110 -31.08 6.90 1.26
CA ILE A 110 -31.38 7.16 -0.16
C ILE A 110 -30.18 6.81 -1.04
N ALA A 111 -28.97 7.27 -0.71
CA ALA A 111 -27.78 6.97 -1.50
C ALA A 111 -27.48 5.46 -1.55
N VAL A 112 -27.71 4.76 -0.43
CA VAL A 112 -27.51 3.31 -0.33
C VAL A 112 -28.54 2.53 -1.14
N GLU A 113 -29.82 2.93 -1.08
CA GLU A 113 -30.91 2.36 -1.89
C GLU A 113 -30.67 2.57 -3.39
N GLU A 114 -30.18 3.76 -3.76
CA GLU A 114 -29.77 4.07 -5.14
C GLU A 114 -28.46 3.36 -5.57
N LYS A 115 -27.85 2.55 -4.70
CA LYS A 115 -26.57 1.86 -4.93
C LYS A 115 -25.42 2.82 -5.29
N LYS A 116 -25.48 4.06 -4.78
CA LYS A 116 -24.46 5.09 -4.97
C LYS A 116 -23.56 5.21 -3.75
N ARG A 117 -22.37 5.76 -3.96
CA ARG A 117 -21.43 6.09 -2.87
C ARG A 117 -21.98 7.28 -2.08
N PRO A 118 -22.21 7.16 -0.75
CA PRO A 118 -22.70 8.26 0.06
C PRO A 118 -21.73 9.44 0.07
N LYS A 119 -22.26 10.66 0.26
CA LYS A 119 -21.42 11.86 0.34
C LYS A 119 -20.50 11.79 1.57
N PRO A 120 -19.32 12.44 1.54
CA PRO A 120 -18.38 12.39 2.67
C PRO A 120 -18.98 12.83 4.01
N LYS A 121 -19.94 13.77 4.00
CA LYS A 121 -20.64 14.22 5.22
C LYS A 121 -21.47 13.09 5.83
N ASP A 122 -22.27 12.43 5.02
CA ASP A 122 -23.18 11.36 5.46
C ASP A 122 -22.40 10.13 5.92
N ARG A 123 -21.30 9.82 5.23
CA ARG A 123 -20.39 8.74 5.62
C ARG A 123 -19.75 8.96 6.99
N ARG A 124 -19.32 10.20 7.30
CA ARG A 124 -18.80 10.54 8.64
C ARG A 124 -19.86 10.40 9.72
N GLU A 125 -21.10 10.74 9.41
CA GLU A 125 -22.21 10.62 10.34
C GLU A 125 -22.56 9.15 10.64
N LEU A 126 -22.54 8.28 9.64
CA LEU A 126 -22.63 6.82 9.83
C LEU A 126 -21.54 6.30 10.78
N VAL A 127 -20.29 6.69 10.54
CA VAL A 127 -19.15 6.33 11.41
C VAL A 127 -19.38 6.81 12.84
N ARG A 128 -19.89 8.04 13.03
CA ARG A 128 -20.20 8.60 14.34
C ARG A 128 -21.26 7.77 15.06
N ILE A 129 -22.39 7.50 14.41
CA ILE A 129 -23.51 6.72 14.97
C ILE A 129 -23.06 5.31 15.38
N ILE A 130 -22.27 4.65 14.52
CA ILE A 130 -21.76 3.30 14.81
C ILE A 130 -20.87 3.31 16.04
N ILE A 131 -19.89 4.22 16.12
CA ILE A 131 -18.96 4.23 17.25
C ILE A 131 -19.68 4.64 18.55
N ASP A 132 -20.61 5.60 18.50
CA ASP A 132 -21.40 5.98 19.66
C ASP A 132 -22.25 4.79 20.17
N ASP A 133 -22.81 3.97 19.28
CA ASP A 133 -23.57 2.75 19.63
C ASP A 133 -22.68 1.63 20.19
N VAL A 134 -21.51 1.39 19.59
CA VAL A 134 -20.51 0.42 20.10
C VAL A 134 -20.03 0.81 21.50
N LEU A 135 -19.70 2.08 21.71
CA LEU A 135 -19.23 2.58 23.00
C LEU A 135 -20.34 2.58 24.05
N GLY A 136 -21.58 2.84 23.66
CA GLY A 136 -22.75 2.76 24.55
C GLY A 136 -23.01 1.34 25.05
N LYS A 137 -22.78 0.33 24.22
CA LYS A 137 -22.98 -1.09 24.57
C LYS A 137 -21.84 -1.68 25.41
N ASP A 138 -20.60 -1.47 24.99
CA ASP A 138 -19.45 -2.15 25.60
C ASP A 138 -18.82 -1.34 26.76
N GLN A 139 -19.05 -0.02 26.81
CA GLN A 139 -18.42 0.95 27.73
C GLN A 139 -16.88 0.84 27.81
N LYS A 140 -16.26 0.25 26.78
CA LYS A 140 -14.82 -0.02 26.70
C LYS A 140 -14.31 0.29 25.29
N ARG A 141 -12.99 0.49 25.16
CA ARG A 141 -12.36 0.71 23.85
C ARG A 141 -12.52 -0.54 22.98
N PRO A 142 -13.16 -0.45 21.80
CA PRO A 142 -13.30 -1.58 20.90
C PRO A 142 -11.94 -1.96 20.30
N GLY A 143 -11.67 -3.26 20.21
CA GLY A 143 -10.47 -3.78 19.55
C GLY A 143 -10.53 -3.66 18.02
N ARG A 144 -9.37 -3.59 17.37
CA ARG A 144 -9.26 -3.51 15.90
C ARG A 144 -10.02 -4.63 15.17
N ALA A 145 -10.00 -5.85 15.71
CA ALA A 145 -10.71 -6.99 15.13
C ALA A 145 -12.22 -6.75 15.03
N LYS A 146 -12.84 -6.22 16.10
CA LYS A 146 -14.26 -5.84 16.12
C LYS A 146 -14.57 -4.76 15.08
N LEU A 147 -13.72 -3.72 15.00
CA LEU A 147 -13.91 -2.64 14.02
C LEU A 147 -13.80 -3.14 12.57
N ARG A 148 -12.88 -4.06 12.28
CA ARG A 148 -12.78 -4.68 10.95
C ARG A 148 -14.04 -5.47 10.62
N ASN A 149 -14.53 -6.27 11.56
CA ASN A 149 -15.73 -7.07 11.39
C ASN A 149 -16.97 -6.20 11.10
N ILE A 150 -17.14 -5.09 11.83
CA ILE A 150 -18.20 -4.12 11.58
C ILE A 150 -18.08 -3.51 10.17
N ALA A 151 -16.88 -3.09 9.78
CA ALA A 151 -16.65 -2.51 8.45
C ALA A 151 -16.97 -3.52 7.32
N GLN A 152 -16.58 -4.78 7.52
CA GLN A 152 -16.85 -5.86 6.59
C GLN A 152 -18.36 -6.10 6.43
N GLN A 153 -19.10 -6.23 7.54
CA GLN A 153 -20.55 -6.44 7.50
C GLN A 153 -21.31 -5.32 6.77
N ILE A 154 -20.91 -4.07 6.97
CA ILE A 154 -21.50 -2.92 6.28
C ILE A 154 -21.31 -3.04 4.76
N ILE A 155 -20.13 -3.48 4.33
CA ILE A 155 -19.81 -3.62 2.90
C ILE A 155 -20.44 -4.87 2.29
N GLU A 156 -20.59 -5.95 3.06
CA GLU A 156 -21.34 -7.13 2.62
C GLU A 156 -22.81 -6.80 2.38
N GLN A 157 -23.41 -5.95 3.22
CA GLN A 157 -24.78 -5.48 3.00
C GLN A 157 -24.92 -4.49 1.84
N TYR A 158 -23.99 -3.54 1.73
CA TYR A 158 -24.07 -2.47 0.72
C TYR A 158 -22.75 -2.27 -0.05
N PRO A 159 -22.37 -3.24 -0.91
CA PRO A 159 -21.07 -3.23 -1.57
C PRO A 159 -20.91 -2.08 -2.57
N CYS A 160 -21.97 -1.66 -3.27
CA CYS A 160 -21.89 -0.55 -4.21
C CYS A 160 -21.65 0.81 -3.52
N SER A 161 -22.05 0.93 -2.26
CA SER A 161 -22.03 2.20 -1.52
C SER A 161 -20.76 2.39 -0.71
N PHE A 162 -20.23 1.34 -0.08
CA PHE A 162 -19.12 1.46 0.88
C PHE A 162 -17.82 0.79 0.47
N GLN A 163 -17.83 -0.09 -0.53
CA GLN A 163 -16.62 -0.81 -0.95
C GLN A 163 -15.57 0.14 -1.52
N ASP A 164 -14.31 -0.13 -1.21
CA ASP A 164 -13.17 0.58 -1.79
C ASP A 164 -12.96 0.10 -3.23
N ARG A 165 -13.35 0.97 -4.17
CA ARG A 165 -13.23 0.77 -5.61
C ARG A 165 -12.37 1.87 -6.20
N GLU A 166 -11.70 1.57 -7.30
CA GLU A 166 -10.97 2.56 -8.10
C GLU A 166 -11.91 3.65 -8.63
N VAL A 167 -11.33 4.76 -9.12
CA VAL A 167 -12.08 5.94 -9.61
C VAL A 167 -13.07 5.59 -10.71
N ASN A 168 -12.79 4.56 -11.51
CA ASN A 168 -13.66 4.03 -12.56
C ASN A 168 -14.73 3.02 -12.05
N GLY A 169 -14.71 2.65 -10.77
CA GLY A 169 -15.64 1.71 -10.14
C GLY A 169 -15.42 0.22 -10.47
N LEU A 170 -14.47 -0.10 -11.36
CA LEU A 170 -14.33 -1.44 -11.94
C LEU A 170 -13.56 -2.40 -11.02
N LYS A 171 -12.47 -1.93 -10.41
CA LYS A 171 -11.59 -2.76 -9.59
C LYS A 171 -11.70 -2.42 -8.12
N VAL A 172 -11.65 -3.46 -7.30
CA VAL A 172 -11.67 -3.35 -5.84
C VAL A 172 -10.25 -3.11 -5.33
N VAL A 173 -10.10 -2.21 -4.36
CA VAL A 173 -8.82 -1.78 -3.80
C VAL A 173 -8.64 -2.39 -2.41
N GLY A 174 -7.44 -2.93 -2.14
CA GLY A 174 -7.04 -3.42 -0.81
C GLY A 174 -7.92 -4.54 -0.27
N THR A 175 -8.19 -4.51 1.04
CA THR A 175 -9.10 -5.46 1.72
C THR A 175 -10.58 -5.12 1.49
N ARG A 176 -10.88 -4.21 0.55
CA ARG A 176 -12.23 -3.76 0.18
C ARG A 176 -12.92 -2.86 1.22
N TYR A 177 -12.48 -2.90 2.50
CA TYR A 177 -13.09 -2.18 3.62
C TYR A 177 -12.13 -1.23 4.38
N ASP A 178 -10.86 -1.14 3.96
CA ASP A 178 -9.81 -0.40 4.66
C ASP A 178 -10.22 1.03 4.97
N SER A 179 -10.83 1.75 4.02
CA SER A 179 -11.18 3.15 4.23
C SER A 179 -12.28 3.34 5.28
N LEU A 180 -13.23 2.40 5.39
CA LEU A 180 -14.28 2.45 6.42
C LEU A 180 -13.73 2.04 7.78
N PHE A 181 -12.91 0.98 7.80
CA PHE A 181 -12.21 0.54 9.00
C PHE A 181 -11.33 1.65 9.60
N ILE A 182 -10.53 2.33 8.79
CA ILE A 182 -9.68 3.45 9.24
C ILE A 182 -10.55 4.60 9.79
N GLN A 183 -11.70 4.89 9.17
CA GLN A 183 -12.59 5.93 9.70
C GLN A 183 -13.18 5.57 11.07
N LEU A 184 -13.56 4.30 11.27
CA LEU A 184 -14.02 3.79 12.56
C LEU A 184 -12.90 3.87 13.61
N GLU A 185 -11.69 3.42 13.26
CA GLU A 185 -10.51 3.48 14.13
C GLU A 185 -10.18 4.92 14.54
N ASN A 186 -10.08 5.84 13.58
CA ASN A 186 -9.83 7.25 13.82
C ASN A 186 -10.91 7.88 14.70
N ARG A 187 -12.18 7.51 14.53
CA ARG A 187 -13.27 8.01 15.38
C ARG A 187 -13.11 7.51 16.82
N VAL A 188 -12.78 6.24 17.03
CA VAL A 188 -12.50 5.69 18.37
C VAL A 188 -11.34 6.43 19.02
N GLU A 189 -10.24 6.64 18.28
CA GLU A 189 -9.09 7.40 18.78
C GLU A 189 -9.48 8.82 19.16
N ASN A 190 -10.28 9.51 18.34
CA ASN A 190 -10.71 10.87 18.61
C ASN A 190 -11.63 10.96 19.83
N VAL A 191 -12.53 10.00 20.05
CA VAL A 191 -13.41 9.96 21.26
C VAL A 191 -12.60 9.65 22.50
N MET A 192 -11.68 8.70 22.40
CA MET A 192 -10.89 8.19 23.53
C MET A 192 -9.66 9.03 23.82
N ARG A 193 -9.31 9.99 22.96
CA ARG A 193 -8.19 10.89 23.17
C ARG A 193 -8.49 11.70 24.43
N PRO A 194 -7.68 11.60 25.49
CA PRO A 194 -7.85 12.48 26.65
C PRO A 194 -7.76 13.92 26.17
N LEU A 195 -8.62 14.79 26.70
CA LEU A 195 -8.61 16.24 26.48
C LEU A 195 -7.34 16.86 27.11
N SER A 196 -6.17 16.38 26.72
CA SER A 196 -4.92 17.07 26.96
C SER A 196 -4.80 18.11 25.86
N PHE A 197 -5.15 19.35 26.19
CA PHE A 197 -4.72 20.54 25.45
C PHE A 197 -3.19 20.74 25.61
N GLY A 198 -2.42 19.68 25.36
CA GLY A 198 -0.97 19.66 25.39
C GLY A 198 -0.41 20.17 24.08
N SER A 199 -0.24 21.49 24.01
CA SER A 199 0.67 22.23 23.15
C SER A 199 1.59 21.37 22.26
N THR A 200 1.33 21.36 20.94
CA THR A 200 2.25 20.86 19.91
C THR A 200 3.50 21.74 19.75
N LYS A 201 3.92 22.44 20.80
CA LYS A 201 5.16 23.20 20.81
C LYS A 201 6.23 22.25 21.34
N ARG A 202 7.05 21.72 20.44
CA ARG A 202 8.34 21.13 20.82
C ARG A 202 9.07 22.22 21.62
N GLN A 203 9.19 22.04 22.92
CA GLN A 203 10.08 22.88 23.71
C GLN A 203 11.49 22.60 23.21
N CYS A 204 12.17 23.67 22.81
CA CYS A 204 13.60 23.68 22.62
C CYS A 204 14.18 23.67 24.03
N GLU A 205 14.62 22.51 24.51
CA GLU A 205 15.35 22.43 25.77
C GLU A 205 16.81 22.14 25.46
N ASP A 206 17.65 23.03 26.02
CA ASP A 206 19.10 23.01 26.03
C ASP A 206 19.67 21.65 26.46
N GLU A 207 20.87 21.40 25.91
CA GLU A 207 21.96 20.52 26.35
C GLU A 207 21.72 19.75 27.66
N MET A 208 21.83 18.40 27.58
CA MET A 208 21.75 17.39 28.66
C MET A 208 20.39 16.71 28.91
N ALA A 209 19.48 16.67 27.93
CA ALA A 209 18.35 15.73 27.98
C ALA A 209 18.82 14.28 27.69
N SER A 210 18.87 13.48 28.76
CA SER A 210 19.07 12.02 28.76
C SER A 210 18.47 11.36 27.51
N GLN A 211 19.30 10.59 26.80
CA GLN A 211 18.99 9.89 25.55
C GLN A 211 17.58 9.28 25.58
N LYS A 212 16.60 9.98 24.98
CA LYS A 212 15.24 9.45 24.83
C LYS A 212 15.36 8.12 24.08
N LYS A 213 14.96 7.02 24.73
CA LYS A 213 14.98 5.69 24.14
C LYS A 213 14.24 5.74 22.80
N SER A 214 14.92 5.32 21.73
CA SER A 214 14.34 5.19 20.39
C SER A 214 13.07 4.34 20.47
N LEU A 215 11.95 4.87 19.98
CA LEU A 215 10.71 4.11 19.87
C LEU A 215 10.90 3.02 18.80
N THR A 216 10.35 1.83 19.02
CA THR A 216 10.40 0.71 18.05
C THR A 216 9.87 1.08 16.66
N SER A 217 8.98 2.07 16.57
CA SER A 217 8.50 2.64 15.30
C SER A 217 9.59 3.30 14.45
N ASN A 218 10.67 3.80 15.06
CA ASN A 218 11.72 4.53 14.34
C ASN A 218 12.55 3.62 13.42
N HIS A 219 12.51 2.30 13.65
CA HIS A 219 13.26 1.32 12.87
C HIS A 219 12.44 0.72 11.72
N TYR A 220 11.13 0.99 11.68
CA TYR A 220 10.23 0.32 10.74
C TYR A 220 10.59 0.68 9.28
N GLY A 221 10.83 -0.35 8.47
CA GLY A 221 11.21 -0.21 7.06
C GLY A 221 12.67 0.19 6.79
N CYS A 222 13.49 0.36 7.83
CA CYS A 222 14.91 0.69 7.69
C CYS A 222 15.79 -0.56 7.87
N VAL A 223 16.69 -0.81 6.93
CA VAL A 223 17.67 -1.91 6.97
C VAL A 223 18.92 -1.51 7.75
N GLN A 224 19.41 -0.27 7.57
CA GLN A 224 20.60 0.25 8.26
C GLN A 224 20.31 1.51 9.09
N TRP A 225 19.38 1.41 10.04
CA TRP A 225 18.94 2.57 10.84
C TRP A 225 20.06 3.28 11.63
N GLN A 226 20.91 2.50 12.31
CA GLN A 226 22.00 2.97 13.17
C GLN A 226 23.15 1.95 13.15
N PRO A 227 24.02 1.97 12.14
CA PRO A 227 25.16 1.06 12.09
C PRO A 227 26.23 1.47 13.12
N THR A 228 27.02 0.49 13.54
CA THR A 228 28.14 0.70 14.46
C THR A 228 29.25 1.48 13.76
N ALA A 229 29.77 2.52 14.42
CA ALA A 229 30.90 3.28 13.94
C ALA A 229 32.20 2.71 14.52
N GLU A 230 32.99 2.04 13.69
CA GLU A 230 34.37 1.68 14.02
C GLU A 230 35.29 2.88 13.73
N ASN A 231 36.29 3.13 14.58
CA ASN A 231 37.30 4.19 14.38
C ASN A 231 36.71 5.61 14.17
N VAL A 232 35.87 6.06 15.11
CA VAL A 232 35.20 7.38 15.07
C VAL A 232 36.15 8.54 14.78
N THR A 233 37.40 8.49 15.26
CA THR A 233 38.41 9.53 15.01
C THR A 233 38.72 9.70 13.53
N ASN A 234 38.91 8.60 12.79
CA ASN A 234 39.16 8.65 11.35
C ASN A 234 37.91 9.15 10.60
N LEU A 235 36.73 8.71 11.02
CA LEU A 235 35.47 9.16 10.40
C LEU A 235 35.26 10.67 10.59
N LYS A 236 35.63 11.24 11.75
CA LYS A 236 35.61 12.69 11.97
C LYS A 236 36.61 13.43 11.10
N PHE A 237 37.79 12.87 10.85
CA PHE A 237 38.75 13.44 9.91
C PHE A 237 38.17 13.47 8.48
N THR A 238 37.54 12.38 8.04
CA THR A 238 36.83 12.33 6.74
C THR A 238 35.67 13.31 6.68
N GLN A 239 34.93 13.52 7.78
CA GLN A 239 33.88 14.53 7.87
C GLN A 239 34.42 15.95 7.64
N GLU A 240 35.51 16.34 8.31
CA GLU A 240 36.10 17.67 8.10
C GLU A 240 36.60 17.85 6.66
N GLN A 241 37.19 16.80 6.06
CA GLN A 241 37.56 16.84 4.64
C GLN A 241 36.34 17.05 3.72
N LEU A 242 35.20 16.40 3.98
CA LEU A 242 33.96 16.63 3.24
C LEU A 242 33.47 18.08 3.39
N LYS A 243 33.56 18.66 4.58
CA LYS A 243 33.20 20.06 4.80
C LYS A 243 34.11 21.02 4.03
N THR A 244 35.42 20.79 4.05
CA THR A 244 36.37 21.58 3.26
C THR A 244 36.14 21.40 1.76
N ALA A 245 35.87 20.18 1.30
CA ALA A 245 35.57 19.88 -0.10
C ALA A 245 34.37 20.68 -0.61
N PHE A 246 33.28 20.70 0.18
CA PHE A 246 32.08 21.45 -0.15
C PHE A 246 32.33 22.96 -0.26
N GLN A 247 33.19 23.53 0.60
CA GLN A 247 33.52 24.95 0.56
C GLN A 247 34.44 25.33 -0.61
N THR A 248 35.31 24.41 -1.03
CA THR A 248 36.37 24.68 -2.01
C THR A 248 36.03 24.17 -3.42
N ASN A 249 34.90 23.47 -3.60
CA ASN A 249 34.57 22.69 -4.81
C ASN A 249 35.73 21.81 -5.28
N HIS A 250 36.55 21.38 -4.34
CA HIS A 250 37.63 20.44 -4.57
C HIS A 250 37.04 19.03 -4.38
N PHE A 251 37.60 18.04 -5.07
CA PHE A 251 37.18 16.63 -5.14
C PHE A 251 36.22 16.26 -6.28
N PRO A 252 36.53 15.16 -7.01
CA PRO A 252 35.60 14.55 -7.95
C PRO A 252 34.44 13.88 -7.20
N GLU A 253 33.27 13.85 -7.82
CA GLU A 253 32.03 13.29 -7.23
C GLU A 253 32.21 11.85 -6.72
N SER A 254 33.04 11.04 -7.38
CA SER A 254 33.35 9.67 -6.97
C SER A 254 34.00 9.59 -5.59
N ASP A 255 34.88 10.53 -5.26
CA ASP A 255 35.55 10.59 -3.97
C ASP A 255 34.60 11.06 -2.88
N VAL A 256 33.81 12.09 -3.16
CA VAL A 256 32.75 12.55 -2.25
C VAL A 256 31.79 11.41 -1.93
N ARG A 257 31.34 10.66 -2.95
CA ARG A 257 30.47 9.51 -2.77
C ARG A 257 31.08 8.43 -1.87
N ARG A 258 32.36 8.10 -2.09
CA ARG A 258 33.10 7.14 -1.27
C ARG A 258 33.20 7.60 0.19
N MET A 259 33.62 8.85 0.41
CA MET A 259 33.74 9.43 1.74
C MET A 259 32.38 9.54 2.47
N MET A 260 31.31 9.85 1.74
CA MET A 260 29.95 9.85 2.26
C MET A 260 29.47 8.45 2.66
N ALA A 261 29.86 7.41 1.91
CA ALA A 261 29.57 6.02 2.29
C ALA A 261 30.36 5.58 3.53
N GLU A 262 31.65 5.90 3.59
CA GLU A 262 32.53 5.60 4.74
C GLU A 262 32.02 6.24 6.03
N THR A 263 31.53 7.48 5.94
CA THR A 263 31.04 8.25 7.09
C THR A 263 29.55 8.04 7.41
N TYR A 264 28.88 7.10 6.74
CA TYR A 264 27.44 6.85 6.89
C TYR A 264 27.00 6.64 8.35
N SER A 265 27.80 5.93 9.15
CA SER A 265 27.50 5.62 10.55
C SER A 265 27.41 6.87 11.43
N ILE A 266 28.32 7.83 11.25
CA ILE A 266 28.34 9.07 12.01
C ILE A 266 27.32 10.10 11.48
N GLN A 267 26.97 10.06 10.19
CA GLN A 267 25.82 10.79 9.64
C GLN A 267 24.52 10.35 10.31
N ARG A 268 24.25 9.04 10.36
CA ARG A 268 23.05 8.49 11.02
C ARG A 268 23.01 8.80 12.51
N ALA A 269 24.15 8.74 13.19
CA ALA A 269 24.25 9.14 14.59
C ALA A 269 23.87 10.61 14.81
N ALA A 270 24.31 11.53 13.95
CA ALA A 270 23.94 12.94 14.04
C ALA A 270 22.44 13.18 13.79
N ILE A 271 21.88 12.52 12.77
CA ILE A 271 20.44 12.63 12.44
C ILE A 271 19.59 12.07 13.59
N ASN A 272 19.93 10.88 14.11
CA ASN A 272 19.15 10.21 15.14
C ASN A 272 19.27 10.87 16.52
N ARG A 273 20.34 11.64 16.78
CA ARG A 273 20.45 12.50 17.96
C ARG A 273 19.48 13.68 17.94
N GLY A 274 18.89 14.00 16.78
CA GLY A 274 17.96 15.11 16.63
C GLY A 274 18.65 16.47 16.45
N ASN A 275 19.86 16.49 15.90
CA ASN A 275 20.53 17.73 15.53
C ASN A 275 19.62 18.60 14.64
N SER A 276 19.70 19.92 14.80
CA SER A 276 18.92 20.85 13.98
C SER A 276 19.30 20.73 12.50
N ILE A 277 18.38 21.07 11.59
CA ILE A 277 18.65 21.07 10.15
C ILE A 277 19.82 21.99 9.81
N SER A 278 19.91 23.17 10.43
CA SER A 278 21.05 24.08 10.26
C SER A 278 22.37 23.45 10.67
N LYS A 279 22.39 22.71 11.79
CA LYS A 279 23.60 22.03 12.25
C LYS A 279 23.99 20.87 11.34
N LEU A 280 23.00 20.10 10.87
CA LEU A 280 23.23 19.03 9.89
C LEU A 280 23.76 19.57 8.57
N LEU A 281 23.26 20.72 8.09
CA LEU A 281 23.75 21.35 6.87
C LEU A 281 25.21 21.83 7.01
N GLU A 282 25.57 22.37 8.18
CA GLU A 282 26.95 22.76 8.48
C GLU A 282 27.90 21.56 8.55
N ASP A 283 27.47 20.49 9.23
CA ASP A 283 28.30 19.32 9.53
C ASP A 283 28.34 18.30 8.38
N TRP A 284 27.30 18.28 7.53
CA TRP A 284 27.08 17.32 6.44
C TRP A 284 26.42 17.99 5.23
N PRO A 285 27.05 18.98 4.59
CA PRO A 285 26.43 19.75 3.52
C PRO A 285 26.00 18.89 2.33
N PHE A 286 26.82 17.88 1.96
CA PHE A 286 26.49 16.94 0.89
C PHE A 286 25.22 16.11 1.15
N LEU A 287 24.75 15.91 2.40
CA LEU A 287 23.47 15.24 2.64
C LEU A 287 22.27 16.00 2.04
N PHE A 288 22.44 17.28 1.76
CA PHE A 288 21.40 18.15 1.20
C PHE A 288 21.48 18.26 -0.33
N GLU A 289 22.44 17.58 -0.97
CA GLU A 289 22.45 17.38 -2.40
C GLU A 289 21.66 16.12 -2.79
N ALA A 290 20.83 16.21 -3.82
CA ALA A 290 19.91 15.15 -4.19
C ALA A 290 20.59 13.79 -4.42
N ILE A 291 21.72 13.77 -5.14
CA ILE A 291 22.46 12.54 -5.47
C ILE A 291 22.87 11.81 -4.18
N HIS A 292 23.51 12.54 -3.27
CA HIS A 292 24.02 12.03 -2.01
C HIS A 292 22.91 11.64 -1.03
N LEU A 293 21.81 12.40 -1.00
CA LEU A 293 20.60 12.06 -0.24
C LEU A 293 19.99 10.74 -0.73
N PHE A 294 19.91 10.53 -2.05
CA PHE A 294 19.40 9.28 -2.61
C PHE A 294 20.30 8.08 -2.30
N TYR A 295 21.62 8.24 -2.34
CA TYR A 295 22.53 7.18 -1.88
C TYR A 295 22.34 6.88 -0.39
N HIS A 296 22.27 7.91 0.46
CA HIS A 296 22.08 7.74 1.89
C HIS A 296 20.76 7.02 2.23
N THR A 297 19.67 7.39 1.55
CA THR A 297 18.35 6.75 1.73
C THR A 297 18.30 5.33 1.16
N THR A 298 19.02 5.06 0.07
CA THR A 298 19.17 3.71 -0.48
C THR A 298 19.84 2.79 0.53
N THR A 299 20.93 3.23 1.16
CA THR A 299 21.59 2.47 2.24
C THR A 299 20.66 2.27 3.44
N LEU A 300 19.88 3.29 3.80
CA LEU A 300 18.95 3.24 4.92
C LEU A 300 17.82 2.23 4.71
N LEU A 301 17.20 2.24 3.53
CA LEU A 301 15.98 1.49 3.22
C LEU A 301 16.25 0.16 2.49
N GLY A 302 17.44 -0.02 1.92
CA GLY A 302 17.84 -1.20 1.16
C GLY A 302 17.38 -1.20 -0.30
N PHE A 303 16.78 -0.12 -0.80
CA PHE A 303 16.35 0.02 -2.20
C PHE A 303 16.38 1.48 -2.66
N PRO A 304 16.55 1.74 -3.97
CA PRO A 304 16.57 3.10 -4.51
C PRO A 304 15.17 3.72 -4.52
N VAL A 305 14.94 4.69 -3.63
CA VAL A 305 13.62 5.32 -3.40
C VAL A 305 13.10 6.00 -4.67
N GLN A 306 13.95 6.75 -5.36
CA GLN A 306 13.60 7.49 -6.57
C GLN A 306 13.15 6.56 -7.70
N THR A 307 13.85 5.45 -7.90
CA THR A 307 13.49 4.43 -8.90
C THR A 307 12.18 3.76 -8.51
N ARG A 308 12.04 3.36 -7.24
CA ARG A 308 10.83 2.70 -6.77
C ARG A 308 9.60 3.60 -6.88
N LEU A 309 9.75 4.87 -6.54
CA LEU A 309 8.69 5.86 -6.67
C LEU A 309 8.28 6.04 -8.13
N ALA A 310 9.24 6.14 -9.06
CA ALA A 310 8.96 6.25 -10.48
C ALA A 310 8.21 5.03 -11.04
N GLU A 311 8.62 3.81 -10.66
CA GLU A 311 7.93 2.56 -11.02
C GLU A 311 6.51 2.47 -10.47
N ASP A 312 6.29 2.89 -9.23
CA ASP A 312 4.97 2.82 -8.62
C ASP A 312 4.04 3.94 -9.11
N LEU A 313 4.60 5.10 -9.49
CA LEU A 313 3.87 6.15 -10.18
C LEU A 313 3.45 5.74 -11.59
N SER A 314 4.31 5.09 -12.37
CA SER A 314 3.98 4.66 -13.73
C SER A 314 2.81 3.67 -13.75
N LYS A 315 2.74 2.76 -12.77
CA LYS A 315 1.61 1.82 -12.60
C LYS A 315 0.27 2.52 -12.36
N LYS A 316 0.28 3.71 -11.77
CA LYS A 316 -0.92 4.47 -11.39
C LYS A 316 -1.13 5.73 -12.24
N GLU A 317 -0.26 5.98 -13.20
CA GLU A 317 -0.19 7.22 -13.96
C GLU A 317 -1.53 7.55 -14.61
N LYS A 318 -2.10 6.58 -15.34
CA LYS A 318 -3.41 6.74 -16.00
C LYS A 318 -4.49 7.13 -15.01
N THR A 319 -4.61 6.42 -13.89
CA THR A 319 -5.61 6.70 -12.86
C THR A 319 -5.44 8.09 -12.25
N ILE A 320 -4.19 8.51 -12.02
CA ILE A 320 -3.87 9.83 -11.47
C ILE A 320 -4.26 10.91 -12.51
N LYS A 321 -3.88 10.73 -13.78
CA LYS A 321 -4.23 11.66 -14.86
C LYS A 321 -5.73 11.77 -15.08
N ASP A 322 -6.46 10.66 -15.12
CA ASP A 322 -7.91 10.66 -15.27
C ASP A 322 -8.57 11.44 -14.12
N PHE A 323 -8.12 11.23 -12.89
CA PHE A 323 -8.60 11.97 -11.73
C PHE A 323 -8.29 13.47 -11.83
N LEU A 324 -7.04 13.83 -12.13
CA LEU A 324 -6.62 15.23 -12.20
C LEU A 324 -7.30 15.97 -13.35
N GLY A 325 -7.46 15.32 -14.51
CA GLY A 325 -8.20 15.84 -15.66
C GLY A 325 -9.66 16.10 -15.32
N SER A 326 -10.32 15.20 -14.58
CA SER A 326 -11.69 15.41 -14.08
C SER A 326 -11.83 16.62 -13.13
N ARG A 327 -10.71 17.11 -12.59
CA ARG A 327 -10.60 18.26 -11.70
C ARG A 327 -10.07 19.51 -12.40
N GLY A 328 -9.88 19.47 -13.73
CA GLY A 328 -9.38 20.58 -14.54
C GLY A 328 -7.87 20.77 -14.49
N VAL A 329 -7.11 19.76 -14.07
CA VAL A 329 -5.64 19.79 -14.06
C VAL A 329 -5.12 18.88 -15.16
N ASP A 330 -4.55 19.47 -16.20
CA ASP A 330 -3.93 18.73 -17.29
C ASP A 330 -2.43 18.47 -17.04
N ILE A 331 -1.98 17.27 -17.40
CA ILE A 331 -0.58 16.83 -17.27
C ILE A 331 -0.06 16.50 -18.68
N PRO A 332 0.80 17.35 -19.27
CA PRO A 332 1.20 17.24 -20.67
C PRO A 332 2.19 16.11 -21.00
N GLY A 333 2.61 15.30 -20.02
CA GLY A 333 3.62 14.26 -20.21
C GLY A 333 3.42 13.03 -19.32
N SER A 334 4.13 11.93 -19.61
CA SER A 334 4.05 10.64 -18.88
C SER A 334 5.19 10.43 -17.88
N ASP A 335 6.15 11.35 -17.83
CA ASP A 335 7.24 11.25 -16.87
C ASP A 335 6.77 11.46 -15.41
N ALA A 336 7.44 10.78 -14.48
CA ALA A 336 7.12 10.83 -13.04
C ALA A 336 7.15 12.27 -12.49
N VAL A 337 8.07 13.11 -12.98
CA VAL A 337 8.17 14.53 -12.57
C VAL A 337 6.93 15.30 -13.01
N GLN A 338 6.38 15.02 -14.19
CA GLN A 338 5.17 15.68 -14.69
C GLN A 338 3.94 15.25 -13.89
N VAL A 339 3.84 13.98 -13.52
CA VAL A 339 2.77 13.48 -12.65
C VAL A 339 2.83 14.16 -11.27
N ILE A 340 4.01 14.21 -10.66
CA ILE A 340 4.22 14.89 -9.37
C ILE A 340 3.88 16.39 -9.49
N SER A 341 4.30 17.04 -10.58
CA SER A 341 3.96 18.44 -10.87
C SER A 341 2.46 18.68 -10.97
N GLY A 342 1.72 17.77 -11.61
CA GLY A 342 0.26 17.82 -11.69
C GLY A 342 -0.41 17.67 -10.33
N ILE A 343 0.09 16.76 -9.49
CA ILE A 343 -0.37 16.59 -8.11
C ILE A 343 -0.14 17.88 -7.31
N ALA A 344 1.05 18.48 -7.39
CA ALA A 344 1.36 19.74 -6.72
C ALA A 344 0.42 20.87 -7.16
N LYS A 345 0.17 21.02 -8.47
CA LYS A 345 -0.80 21.99 -9.01
C LYS A 345 -2.21 21.80 -8.45
N PHE A 346 -2.66 20.54 -8.33
CA PHE A 346 -3.97 20.24 -7.75
C PHE A 346 -4.11 20.71 -6.30
N PHE A 347 -3.03 20.64 -5.52
CA PHE A 347 -2.96 21.16 -4.16
C PHE A 347 -2.64 22.67 -4.08
N LYS A 348 -2.57 23.36 -5.22
CA LYS A 348 -2.21 24.79 -5.34
C LYS A 348 -0.78 25.08 -4.86
N GLU A 349 0.08 24.09 -4.93
CA GLU A 349 1.51 24.23 -4.69
C GLU A 349 2.22 24.60 -6.00
N LYS A 350 3.35 25.30 -5.91
CA LYS A 350 4.16 25.67 -7.07
C LYS A 350 5.15 24.54 -7.37
N PRO A 351 5.04 23.81 -8.50
CA PRO A 351 5.97 22.72 -8.81
C PRO A 351 7.42 23.20 -8.86
N THR A 352 7.66 24.42 -9.32
CA THR A 352 8.99 25.03 -9.40
C THR A 352 9.68 25.16 -8.03
N GLN A 353 8.93 25.26 -6.93
CA GLN A 353 9.49 25.27 -5.57
C GLN A 353 9.82 23.87 -5.05
N LEU A 354 9.25 22.82 -5.65
CA LEU A 354 9.51 21.42 -5.29
C LEU A 354 10.73 20.86 -6.03
N PHE A 355 10.98 21.34 -7.24
CA PHE A 355 12.08 20.89 -8.09
C PHE A 355 13.23 21.88 -8.16
N CYS A 356 13.48 22.67 -7.10
CA CYS A 356 14.60 23.62 -7.07
C CYS A 356 15.87 22.96 -7.63
N GLN A 357 16.21 23.30 -8.87
CA GLN A 357 17.56 23.20 -9.38
C GLN A 357 18.23 24.42 -8.77
N ASN A 358 19.14 24.20 -7.82
CA ASN A 358 20.11 25.23 -7.52
C ASN A 358 20.89 25.43 -8.83
N GLU A 359 20.73 26.60 -9.43
CA GLU A 359 21.69 27.12 -10.42
C GLU A 359 23.05 27.35 -9.75
#